data_AF-A0A1X0Y1W1-F1
#
_entry.id   AF-A0A1X0Y1W1-F1
#
_cell.length_a   1.000
_cell.length_b   1.000
_cell.length_c   1.000
_cell.angle_alpha   90.00
_cell.angle_beta   90.00
_cell.angle_gamma   90.00
#
_symmetry.space_group_name_H-M   'P 1'
#
loop_
_entity.id
_entity.type
_entity.pdbx_description
1 polymer ?
#
loop_
_entity_poly.entity_id
_entity_poly.type
_entity_poly.pdbx_seq_one_letter_code
_entity_poly.pdbx_strand_id
1 'polypeptide(L)'
;MVLLNSVTETGQILYLDIWKREKSRAAAGGELISGILGDGSYEGEVLVEITAGRCEVTFLDQHLDPLALKDFFARVDREQLLEDLQEALLSTSDGARNGLPLFRRDAPLAGASGDVFSEPLVREAPTPWRQDSAGVKNLQLPRR
;
A
#
# COMPACT_ATOMS: atom_id res chain seq x y z
N MET A 1 -2.18 -1.77 0.76
CA MET A 1 -3.05 -0.73 1.31
C MET A 1 -3.10 -0.74 2.83
N VAL A 2 -2.91 0.43 3.43
CA VAL A 2 -2.97 0.72 4.87
C VAL A 2 -4.03 1.80 5.07
N LEU A 3 -4.98 1.59 5.98
CA LEU A 3 -5.96 2.62 6.35
C LEU A 3 -5.34 3.50 7.44
N LEU A 4 -5.57 4.81 7.34
CA LEU A 4 -5.13 5.76 8.36
C LEU A 4 -6.26 5.98 9.37
N ASN A 5 -5.90 6.42 10.57
CA ASN A 5 -6.86 6.64 11.65
C ASN A 5 -7.72 7.91 11.42
N SER A 6 -7.22 8.80 10.57
CA SER A 6 -7.86 10.05 10.18
C SER A 6 -8.91 9.88 9.10
N VAL A 7 -9.88 10.78 9.16
CA VAL A 7 -10.91 10.98 8.15
C VAL A 7 -10.86 12.42 7.65
N THR A 8 -11.29 12.64 6.42
CA THR A 8 -11.50 14.00 5.90
C THR A 8 -12.61 14.70 6.68
N GLU A 9 -12.71 16.03 6.57
CA GLU A 9 -13.83 16.81 7.13
C GLU A 9 -15.19 16.31 6.64
N THR A 10 -15.24 15.68 5.47
CA THR A 10 -16.46 15.07 4.89
C THR A 10 -16.71 13.63 5.34
N GLY A 11 -15.86 13.07 6.21
CA GLY A 11 -15.98 11.72 6.75
C GLY A 11 -15.40 10.61 5.87
N GLN A 12 -14.58 10.95 4.87
CA GLN A 12 -13.95 9.95 4.00
C GLN A 12 -12.70 9.37 4.69
N ILE A 13 -12.50 8.07 4.57
CA ILE A 13 -11.34 7.38 5.17
C ILE A 13 -10.11 7.65 4.31
N LEU A 14 -8.99 8.00 4.96
CA LEU A 14 -7.71 8.14 4.29
C LEU A 14 -7.00 6.78 4.19
N TYR A 15 -6.33 6.55 3.07
CA TYR A 15 -5.53 5.34 2.86
C TYR A 15 -4.20 5.64 2.18
N LEU A 16 -3.23 4.77 2.44
CA LEU A 16 -1.97 4.68 1.74
C LEU A 16 -1.84 3.31 1.08
N ASP A 17 -1.80 3.26 -0.25
CA ASP A 17 -1.47 2.04 -0.97
C ASP A 17 0.02 1.98 -1.33
N ILE A 18 0.74 1.06 -0.68
CA ILE A 18 2.19 0.93 -0.78
C ILE A 18 2.51 -0.14 -1.81
N TRP A 19 3.22 0.22 -2.88
CA TRP A 19 3.75 -0.75 -3.85
C TRP A 19 5.26 -0.98 -3.73
N LYS A 20 5.98 -0.09 -3.04
CA LYS A 20 7.44 -0.21 -2.92
C LYS A 20 7.96 0.23 -1.56
N ARG A 21 8.87 -0.56 -1.00
CA ARG A 21 9.64 -0.24 0.21
C ARG A 21 11.09 -0.64 -0.02
N GLU A 22 12.01 0.28 0.21
CA GLU A 22 13.45 0.07 0.06
C GLU A 22 14.20 0.63 1.26
N LYS A 23 15.36 0.04 1.59
CA LYS A 23 16.25 0.65 2.57
C LYS A 23 16.93 1.87 1.95
N SER A 24 16.93 2.99 2.67
CA SER A 24 17.70 4.16 2.28
C SER A 24 19.18 3.82 2.25
N ARG A 25 19.87 4.29 1.21
CA ARG A 25 21.34 4.18 1.08
C ARG A 25 22.08 5.31 1.80
N ALA A 26 21.35 6.23 2.42
CA ALA A 26 21.93 7.35 3.16
C ALA A 26 22.72 6.85 4.39
N ALA A 27 23.74 7.62 4.79
CA ALA A 27 24.60 7.26 5.93
C ALA A 27 23.83 7.13 7.26
N ALA A 28 22.70 7.84 7.40
CA ALA A 28 21.83 7.76 8.57
C ALA A 28 20.95 6.49 8.60
N GLY A 29 20.96 5.70 7.52
CA GLY A 29 20.01 4.61 7.32
C GLY A 29 18.58 5.13 7.14
N GLY A 30 17.62 4.21 7.03
CA GLY A 30 16.20 4.53 6.92
C GLY A 30 15.47 3.66 5.91
N GLU A 31 14.21 3.98 5.68
CA GLU A 31 13.35 3.34 4.69
C GLU A 31 12.69 4.37 3.79
N LEU A 32 12.65 4.07 2.50
CA LEU A 32 11.93 4.80 1.48
C LEU A 32 10.71 3.98 1.07
N ILE A 33 9.54 4.61 1.11
CA ILE A 33 8.26 3.95 0.84
C ILE A 33 7.56 4.75 -0.25
N SER A 34 7.24 4.09 -1.35
CA SER A 34 6.46 4.70 -2.44
C SER A 34 5.04 4.15 -2.43
N GLY A 35 4.08 5.05 -2.56
CA GLY A 35 2.67 4.70 -2.48
C GLY A 35 1.74 5.78 -3.05
N ILE A 36 0.45 5.47 -3.10
CA ILE A 36 -0.63 6.41 -3.43
C ILE A 36 -1.31 6.75 -2.11
N LEU A 37 -1.42 8.03 -1.81
CA LEU A 37 -2.26 8.53 -0.73
C LEU A 37 -3.59 8.99 -1.34
N GLY A 38 -4.70 8.60 -0.72
CA GLY A 38 -6.01 9.05 -1.17
C GLY A 38 -7.11 9.05 -0.12
N ASP A 39 -8.22 9.70 -0.48
CA ASP A 39 -9.50 9.72 0.25
C ASP A 39 -10.67 9.17 -0.62
N GLY A 40 -10.34 8.63 -1.80
CA GLY A 40 -11.28 8.16 -2.82
C GLY A 40 -11.79 9.25 -3.78
N SER A 41 -11.54 10.53 -3.48
CA SER A 41 -11.81 11.67 -4.39
C SER A 41 -10.50 12.26 -4.95
N TYR A 42 -9.43 12.18 -4.16
CA TYR A 42 -8.06 12.49 -4.54
C TYR A 42 -7.21 11.22 -4.40
N GLU A 43 -6.32 11.00 -5.37
CA GLU A 43 -5.32 9.94 -5.37
C GLU A 43 -4.01 10.50 -5.92
N GLY A 44 -3.01 10.67 -5.04
CA GLY A 44 -1.73 11.27 -5.40
C GLY A 44 -0.55 10.40 -5.00
N GLU A 45 0.49 10.38 -5.85
CA GLU A 45 1.72 9.66 -5.55
C GLU A 45 2.52 10.34 -4.44
N VAL A 46 3.01 9.53 -3.50
CA VAL A 46 3.83 9.97 -2.38
C VAL A 46 5.10 9.14 -2.24
N LEU A 47 6.16 9.80 -1.81
CA LEU A 47 7.38 9.19 -1.30
C LEU A 47 7.49 9.53 0.18
N VAL A 48 7.53 8.50 1.03
CA VAL A 48 7.76 8.65 2.47
C VAL A 48 9.17 8.19 2.81
N GLU A 49 9.92 9.05 3.47
CA GLU A 49 11.23 8.75 4.03
C GLU A 49 11.14 8.64 5.55
N ILE A 50 11.46 7.46 6.06
CA ILE A 50 11.50 7.17 7.50
C ILE A 50 12.95 7.02 7.91
N THR A 51 13.41 7.95 8.74
CA THR A 51 14.72 7.92 9.40
C THR A 51 14.53 7.80 10.90
N ALA A 52 15.57 7.49 11.67
CA ALA A 52 15.51 7.43 13.13
C ALA A 52 14.93 8.74 13.72
N GLY A 53 13.63 8.70 14.08
CA GLY A 53 12.89 9.82 14.67
C GLY A 53 12.34 10.86 13.69
N ARG A 54 12.35 10.62 12.36
CA ARG A 54 11.75 11.53 11.38
C ARG A 54 10.95 10.77 10.31
N CYS A 55 9.79 11.33 9.97
CA CYS A 55 8.96 10.91 8.85
C CYS A 55 8.79 12.13 7.94
N GLU A 56 9.37 12.08 6.74
CA GLU A 56 9.21 13.13 5.74
C GLU A 56 8.38 12.58 4.57
N VAL A 57 7.37 13.34 4.16
CA VAL A 57 6.46 12.95 3.07
C VAL A 57 6.60 13.94 1.93
N THR A 58 6.93 13.43 0.76
CA THR A 58 6.98 14.18 -0.50
C THR A 58 5.76 13.83 -1.33
N PHE A 59 4.96 14.82 -1.68
CA PHE A 59 3.80 14.69 -2.57
C PHE A 59 4.24 15.03 -3.99
N LEU A 60 4.14 14.09 -4.93
CA LEU A 60 4.58 14.35 -6.31
C LEU A 60 3.72 15.43 -6.98
N ASP A 61 2.43 15.48 -6.63
CA ASP A 61 1.46 16.45 -7.16
C ASP A 61 1.78 17.89 -6.79
N GLN A 62 2.68 18.15 -5.84
CA GLN A 62 3.18 19.51 -5.61
C GLN A 62 3.87 20.10 -6.85
N HIS A 63 4.33 19.24 -7.76
CA HIS A 63 4.95 19.61 -9.03
C HIS A 63 4.06 19.33 -10.25
N LEU A 64 3.20 18.31 -10.18
CA LEU A 64 2.37 17.88 -11.31
C LEU A 64 1.01 18.57 -11.33
N ASP A 65 0.32 18.61 -10.18
CA ASP A 65 -0.99 19.22 -10.02
C ASP A 65 -1.16 19.84 -8.62
N PRO A 66 -0.57 21.03 -8.39
CA PRO A 66 -0.61 21.66 -7.08
C PRO A 66 -2.02 22.11 -6.68
N LEU A 67 -2.97 22.21 -7.63
CA LEU A 67 -4.35 22.57 -7.33
C LEU A 67 -5.11 21.38 -6.74
N ALA A 68 -4.98 20.19 -7.34
CA ALA A 68 -5.56 18.97 -6.77
C ALA A 68 -5.03 18.69 -5.36
N LEU A 69 -3.71 18.85 -5.15
CA LEU A 69 -3.09 18.71 -3.83
C LEU A 69 -3.61 19.74 -2.82
N LYS A 70 -3.81 21.00 -3.25
CA LYS A 70 -4.38 22.05 -2.40
C LYS A 70 -5.82 21.73 -2.02
N ASP A 71 -6.63 21.25 -2.96
CA ASP A 71 -8.03 20.90 -2.70
C ASP A 71 -8.14 19.70 -1.75
N PHE A 72 -7.22 18.73 -1.84
CA PHE A 72 -7.09 17.66 -0.88
C PHE A 72 -6.79 18.19 0.53
N PHE A 73 -5.77 19.05 0.69
CA PHE A 73 -5.44 19.65 1.99
C PHE A 73 -6.46 20.67 2.50
N ALA A 74 -7.41 21.10 1.68
CA ALA A 74 -8.55 21.87 2.16
C ALA A 74 -9.55 21.02 2.96
N ARG A 75 -9.47 19.68 2.88
CA ARG A 75 -10.38 18.75 3.57
C ARG A 75 -9.66 17.84 4.58
N VAL A 76 -8.33 17.93 4.66
CA VAL A 76 -7.48 17.04 5.44
C VAL A 76 -6.53 17.88 6.28
N ASP A 77 -6.54 17.62 7.59
CA ASP A 77 -5.54 18.18 8.48
C ASP A 77 -4.17 17.56 8.14
N ARG A 78 -3.26 18.41 7.68
CA ARG A 78 -1.94 17.97 7.22
C ARG A 78 -1.09 17.44 8.38
N GLU A 79 -1.17 18.04 9.56
CA GLU A 79 -0.34 17.64 10.71
C GLU A 79 -0.80 16.26 11.19
N GLN A 80 -2.11 16.08 11.36
CA GLN A 80 -2.68 14.80 11.75
C GLN A 80 -2.40 13.69 10.72
N LEU A 81 -2.49 13.99 9.42
CA LEU A 81 -2.14 13.04 8.37
C LEU A 81 -0.69 12.54 8.49
N LEU A 82 0.26 13.44 8.79
CA LEU A 82 1.67 13.07 8.91
C LEU A 82 1.93 12.20 10.14
N GLU A 83 1.26 12.48 11.26
CA GLU A 83 1.32 11.66 12.47
C GLU A 83 0.76 10.25 12.22
N ASP A 84 -0.39 10.15 11.57
CA ASP A 84 -1.00 8.88 11.21
C ASP A 84 -0.13 8.05 10.26
N LEU A 85 0.48 8.70 9.26
CA LEU A 85 1.42 8.05 8.36
C LEU A 85 2.64 7.51 9.13
N GLN A 86 3.18 8.31 10.05
CA GLN A 86 4.29 7.87 10.89
C GLN A 86 3.90 6.66 11.74
N GLU A 87 2.76 6.70 12.43
CA GLU A 87 2.28 5.60 13.28
C GLU A 87 2.06 4.31 12.46
N ALA A 88 1.36 4.42 11.33
CA ALA A 88 1.01 3.31 10.47
C ALA A 88 2.25 2.62 9.87
N LEU A 89 3.24 3.41 9.45
CA LEU A 89 4.43 2.90 8.78
C LEU A 89 5.49 2.37 9.76
N LEU A 90 5.61 2.96 10.95
CA LEU A 90 6.47 2.45 12.03
C LEU A 90 5.94 1.12 12.58
N SER A 91 4.63 1.01 12.81
CA SER A 91 3.98 -0.24 13.23
C SER A 91 4.21 -1.39 12.24
N THR A 92 4.34 -1.06 10.95
CA THR A 92 4.65 -2.03 9.91
C THR A 92 6.14 -2.42 9.89
N SER A 93 7.03 -1.54 10.34
CA SER A 93 8.49 -1.78 10.30
C SER A 93 8.99 -2.72 11.41
N ASP A 94 8.38 -2.69 12.60
CA ASP A 94 8.82 -3.48 13.77
C ASP A 94 8.42 -4.98 13.68
N GLY A 95 7.52 -5.32 12.76
CA GLY A 95 6.97 -6.69 12.59
C GLY A 95 7.27 -7.39 11.26
N ALA A 96 7.85 -6.72 10.26
CA ALA A 96 7.92 -7.26 8.88
C ALA A 96 9.12 -8.19 8.63
N ARG A 97 9.16 -9.32 9.34
CA ARG A 97 9.46 -10.61 8.68
C ARG A 97 8.12 -11.23 8.29
N ASN A 98 7.71 -11.00 7.05
CA ASN A 98 6.52 -11.54 6.37
C ASN A 98 5.18 -10.82 6.67
N GLY A 99 4.58 -10.27 5.60
CA GLY A 99 3.18 -9.89 5.54
C GLY A 99 2.91 -8.46 6.02
N LEU A 100 2.38 -7.64 5.12
CA LEU A 100 1.76 -6.36 5.49
C LEU A 100 0.68 -6.64 6.56
N PRO A 101 0.62 -5.88 7.68
CA PRO A 101 -0.45 -6.03 8.63
C PRO A 101 -1.75 -5.58 7.97
N LEU A 102 -2.63 -6.53 7.67
CA LEU A 102 -4.06 -6.26 7.55
C LEU A 102 -4.49 -5.81 8.94
N PHE A 103 -4.71 -4.51 9.14
CA PHE A 103 -5.38 -4.02 10.34
C PHE A 103 -6.71 -4.77 10.46
N ARG A 104 -6.76 -5.63 11.47
CA ARG A 104 -7.85 -6.56 11.76
C ARG A 104 -9.04 -5.77 12.26
N ARG A 105 -10.14 -5.87 11.53
CA ARG A 105 -11.42 -5.16 11.72
C ARG A 105 -12.24 -5.67 12.91
N ASP A 106 -11.59 -6.07 14.01
CA ASP A 106 -12.23 -6.70 15.18
C ASP A 106 -12.27 -5.77 16.41
N ALA A 107 -12.57 -4.48 16.22
CA ALA A 107 -13.09 -3.66 17.31
C ALA A 107 -14.63 -3.73 17.24
N PRO A 108 -15.31 -4.38 18.20
CA PRO A 108 -16.76 -4.47 18.17
C PRO A 108 -17.34 -3.08 18.42
N LEU A 109 -18.05 -2.53 17.43
CA LEU A 109 -19.03 -1.48 17.65
C LEU A 109 -20.05 -2.03 18.66
N ALA A 110 -20.04 -1.49 19.87
CA ALA A 110 -21.00 -1.82 20.88
C ALA A 110 -22.42 -1.53 20.36
N GLY A 111 -23.19 -2.59 20.10
CA GLY A 111 -24.63 -2.53 19.89
C GLY A 111 -25.10 -2.76 18.46
N ALA A 112 -25.08 -4.00 17.99
CA ALA A 112 -26.07 -4.49 17.02
C ALA A 112 -26.16 -6.02 17.09
N SER A 113 -27.28 -6.51 17.61
CA SER A 113 -27.70 -7.91 17.53
C SER A 113 -27.95 -8.32 16.09
N GLY A 114 -27.60 -9.57 15.75
CA GLY A 114 -28.32 -10.34 14.74
C GLY A 114 -27.52 -10.72 13.49
N ASP A 115 -27.48 -12.04 13.26
CA ASP A 115 -27.21 -12.77 12.02
C ASP A 115 -25.77 -12.92 11.51
N VAL A 116 -25.27 -14.12 11.82
CA VAL A 116 -24.16 -14.83 11.17
C VAL A 116 -24.51 -15.06 9.70
N PHE A 117 -23.80 -14.40 8.78
CA PHE A 117 -23.75 -14.79 7.37
C PHE A 117 -22.40 -15.42 7.06
N SER A 118 -22.45 -16.69 6.67
CA SER A 118 -21.31 -17.49 6.21
C SER A 118 -20.73 -16.91 4.92
N GLU A 119 -19.42 -16.69 4.88
CA GLU A 119 -18.68 -16.36 3.66
C GLU A 119 -18.74 -17.52 2.64
N PRO A 120 -18.87 -17.25 1.33
CA PRO A 120 -18.60 -18.26 0.32
C PRO A 120 -17.08 -18.39 0.12
N LEU A 121 -16.57 -19.57 0.47
CA LEU A 121 -15.21 -20.02 0.16
C LEU A 121 -15.03 -20.12 -1.37
N VAL A 122 -14.59 -19.03 -2.01
CA VAL A 122 -14.13 -19.07 -3.41
C VAL A 122 -12.77 -19.77 -3.44
N ARG A 123 -12.77 -21.05 -3.82
CA ARG A 123 -11.57 -21.80 -4.18
C ARG A 123 -11.15 -21.41 -5.60
N GLU A 124 -10.08 -20.64 -5.74
CA GLU A 124 -9.39 -20.53 -7.03
C GLU A 124 -8.67 -21.85 -7.34
N ALA A 125 -9.04 -22.47 -8.47
CA ALA A 125 -8.36 -23.63 -9.01
C ALA A 125 -7.14 -23.21 -9.85
N PRO A 126 -5.97 -23.85 -9.72
CA PRO A 126 -4.84 -23.57 -10.59
C PRO A 126 -5.09 -24.13 -11.99
N THR A 127 -5.09 -23.27 -13.01
CA THR A 127 -5.14 -23.68 -14.41
C THR A 127 -3.74 -24.10 -14.88
N PRO A 128 -3.55 -25.32 -15.41
CA PRO A 128 -2.26 -25.74 -15.96
C PRO A 128 -2.16 -25.39 -17.45
N TRP A 129 -1.35 -24.38 -17.79
CA TRP A 129 -0.96 -24.19 -19.19
C TRP A 129 0.21 -25.12 -19.52
N ARG A 130 -0.12 -26.31 -20.04
CA ARG A 130 0.77 -27.13 -20.88
C ARG A 130 0.72 -26.57 -22.31
N GLN A 131 1.86 -26.25 -22.90
CA GLN A 131 2.04 -26.38 -24.33
C GLN A 131 3.07 -27.47 -24.59
N ASP A 132 2.55 -28.66 -24.89
CA ASP A 132 3.27 -29.67 -25.64
C ASP A 132 3.43 -29.15 -27.08
N SER A 133 4.65 -29.16 -27.61
CA SER A 133 4.91 -29.10 -29.04
C SER A 133 5.93 -30.17 -29.38
N ALA A 134 5.42 -31.39 -29.59
CA ALA A 134 6.21 -32.51 -30.09
C ALA A 134 6.37 -32.42 -31.62
N GLY A 135 7.60 -32.16 -32.05
CA GLY A 135 8.29 -32.97 -33.05
C GLY A 135 8.05 -32.71 -34.55
N VAL A 136 9.09 -32.23 -35.25
CA VAL A 136 9.45 -32.71 -36.60
C VAL A 136 10.98 -32.79 -36.76
N LYS A 137 11.49 -34.03 -36.70
CA LYS A 137 12.53 -34.73 -37.51
C LYS A 137 13.90 -34.08 -37.81
N ASN A 138 14.93 -34.80 -37.33
CA ASN A 138 16.20 -35.21 -37.99
C ASN A 138 16.91 -34.25 -38.97
N LEU A 139 18.15 -33.88 -38.64
CA LEU A 139 19.28 -33.98 -39.56
C LEU A 139 20.62 -34.05 -38.80
N GLN A 140 21.44 -35.02 -39.21
CA GLN A 140 22.74 -35.41 -38.66
C GLN A 140 23.89 -34.51 -39.11
N LEU A 141 24.78 -34.18 -38.15
CA LEU A 141 26.27 -34.08 -38.19
C LEU A 141 26.94 -33.12 -39.23
N PRO A 142 28.26 -32.78 -39.10
CA PRO A 142 29.28 -33.35 -38.21
C PRO A 142 30.09 -32.35 -37.38
N ARG A 143 30.78 -32.96 -36.40
CA ARG A 143 31.90 -32.42 -35.63
C ARG A 143 33.06 -31.97 -36.52
N ARG A 144 33.72 -30.88 -36.13
CA ARG A 144 35.17 -30.74 -36.15
C ARG A 144 35.62 -30.05 -34.87
#